data_AF-A0A3A5H3C0-F1
#
_entry.id   AF-A0A3A5H3C0-F1
#
_cell.length_a   1.000
_cell.length_b   1.000
_cell.length_c   1.000
_cell.angle_alpha   90.00
_cell.angle_beta   90.00
_cell.angle_gamma   90.00
#
_symmetry.space_group_name_H-M   'P 1'
#
loop_
_entity.id
_entity.type
_entity.pdbx_description
1 polymer ?
#
loop_
_entity_poly.entity_id
_entity_poly.type
_entity_poly.pdbx_seq_one_letter_code
_entity_poly.pdbx_strand_id
1 'polypeptide(L)'
;MDRAYLIERARRLRGLTQAQLAARSGTSQATLSAYERGVKSPSLKVAARIIAATGHDLNLRVHIDWVEHHPTGIVRFWAPNILWSVEPPDCFATLAIPDFIRNTGMRDWDMSDREERKGAYEQLIRRGLPQQMIRWMDGALLVDVWDELDLPDPVRQAWKWPIRLAREPLRPNPLSFGKDPELTSRAWIRGYEPLPPPPPPPPPRRTRFDPRPPP
;
A
#
# COMPACT_ATOMS: atom_id res chain seq x y z
N MET A 1 3.34 6.93 -15.81
CA MET A 1 2.44 7.18 -14.66
C MET A 1 2.55 8.64 -14.30
N ASP A 2 1.46 9.36 -14.48
CA ASP A 2 1.33 10.79 -14.28
C ASP A 2 1.69 11.14 -12.82
N ARG A 3 2.84 11.79 -12.59
CA ARG A 3 3.29 12.19 -11.24
C ARG A 3 2.47 13.40 -10.82
N ALA A 4 1.21 13.17 -10.44
CA ALA A 4 0.53 14.09 -9.54
C ALA A 4 1.38 14.16 -8.26
N TYR A 5 2.09 15.27 -8.06
CA TYR A 5 2.99 15.41 -6.92
C TYR A 5 2.17 15.26 -5.65
N LEU A 6 2.64 14.43 -4.73
CA LEU A 6 1.91 14.03 -3.51
C LEU A 6 1.34 15.25 -2.74
N ILE A 7 2.04 16.40 -2.78
CA ILE A 7 1.58 17.70 -2.26
C ILE A 7 0.33 18.22 -2.97
N GLU A 8 0.32 18.21 -4.30
CA GLU A 8 -0.83 18.66 -5.09
C GLU A 8 -2.06 17.79 -4.81
N ARG A 9 -1.88 16.46 -4.76
CA ARG A 9 -2.97 15.53 -4.48
C ARG A 9 -3.55 15.77 -3.08
N ALA A 10 -2.70 15.87 -2.06
CA ALA A 10 -3.13 16.16 -0.69
C ALA A 10 -3.86 17.51 -0.59
N ARG A 11 -3.37 18.53 -1.29
CA ARG A 11 -4.01 19.86 -1.37
C ARG A 11 -5.41 19.79 -1.98
N ARG A 12 -5.54 19.14 -3.14
CA ARG A 12 -6.81 19.01 -3.87
C ARG A 12 -7.85 18.22 -3.06
N LEU A 13 -7.45 17.14 -2.39
CA LEU A 13 -8.33 16.35 -1.51
C LEU A 13 -8.94 17.17 -0.36
N ARG A 14 -8.28 18.26 0.05
CA ARG A 14 -8.75 19.15 1.11
C ARG A 14 -9.36 20.46 0.59
N GLY A 15 -9.52 20.58 -0.74
CA GLY A 15 -10.10 21.78 -1.36
C GLY A 15 -9.25 23.05 -1.20
N LEU A 16 -7.95 22.93 -0.95
CA LEU A 16 -7.08 24.09 -0.68
C LEU A 16 -6.52 24.68 -1.98
N THR A 17 -6.38 26.01 -2.04
CA THR A 17 -5.57 26.68 -3.07
C THR A 17 -4.08 26.61 -2.73
N GLN A 18 -3.21 26.83 -3.71
CA GLN A 18 -1.76 26.88 -3.47
C GLN A 18 -1.39 27.97 -2.46
N ALA A 19 -2.03 29.14 -2.52
CA ALA A 19 -1.79 30.23 -1.57
C ALA A 19 -2.19 29.85 -0.14
N GLN A 20 -3.34 29.18 0.03
CA GLN A 20 -3.80 28.73 1.34
C GLN A 20 -2.87 27.68 1.95
N LEU A 21 -2.45 26.67 1.18
CA LEU A 21 -1.53 25.65 1.68
C LEU A 21 -0.14 26.26 1.97
N ALA A 22 0.33 27.19 1.15
CA ALA A 22 1.61 27.87 1.37
C ALA A 22 1.60 28.64 2.70
N ALA A 23 0.54 29.42 2.96
CA ALA A 23 0.36 30.11 4.23
C ALA A 23 0.33 29.14 5.43
N ARG A 24 -0.45 28.05 5.33
CA ARG A 24 -0.56 27.04 6.41
C ARG A 24 0.74 26.30 6.70
N SER A 25 1.59 26.09 5.69
CA SER A 25 2.83 25.32 5.81
C SER A 25 4.10 26.17 5.97
N GLY A 26 3.95 27.50 6.08
CA GLY A 26 5.09 28.41 6.24
C GLY A 26 6.04 28.40 5.05
N THR A 27 5.49 28.43 3.83
CA THR A 27 6.25 28.55 2.57
C THR A 27 5.59 29.61 1.67
N SER A 28 6.24 29.97 0.56
CA SER A 28 5.65 30.88 -0.44
C SER A 28 4.84 30.13 -1.49
N GLN A 29 3.81 30.78 -2.05
CA GLN A 29 2.98 30.19 -3.11
C GLN A 29 3.80 29.83 -4.35
N ALA A 30 4.79 30.64 -4.72
CA ALA A 30 5.73 30.35 -5.80
C ALA A 30 6.58 29.09 -5.51
N THR A 31 7.03 28.90 -4.27
CA THR A 31 7.79 27.72 -3.86
C THR A 31 6.91 26.47 -3.87
N LEU A 32 5.67 26.56 -3.36
CA LEU A 32 4.71 25.48 -3.41
C LEU A 32 4.39 25.07 -4.86
N SER A 33 4.15 26.04 -5.74
CA SER A 33 3.95 25.79 -7.18
C SER A 33 5.16 25.11 -7.83
N ALA A 34 6.39 25.49 -7.45
CA ALA A 34 7.59 24.83 -7.95
C ALA A 34 7.71 23.37 -7.46
N TYR A 35 7.29 23.07 -6.23
CA TYR A 35 7.20 21.70 -5.72
C TYR A 35 6.11 20.89 -6.42
N GLU A 36 4.90 21.44 -6.58
CA GLU A 36 3.78 20.77 -7.26
C GLU A 36 4.05 20.48 -8.73
N ARG A 37 4.95 21.22 -9.39
CA ARG A 37 5.36 20.97 -10.78
C ARG A 37 6.65 20.15 -10.89
N GLY A 38 7.28 19.80 -9.77
CA GLY A 38 8.56 19.09 -9.74
C GLY A 38 9.78 19.88 -10.18
N VAL A 39 9.65 21.20 -10.34
CA VAL A 39 10.79 22.07 -10.67
C VAL A 39 11.78 22.12 -9.50
N LYS A 40 11.27 21.99 -8.27
CA LYS A 40 12.09 21.81 -7.07
C LYS A 40 11.63 20.55 -6.34
N SER A 41 12.57 19.87 -5.69
CA SER A 41 12.26 18.78 -4.77
C SER A 41 12.36 19.30 -3.34
N PRO A 42 11.29 19.24 -2.52
CA PRO A 42 11.39 19.57 -1.10
C PRO A 42 12.22 18.52 -0.38
N SER A 43 12.95 18.92 0.67
CA SER A 43 13.52 17.93 1.61
C SER A 43 12.39 17.19 2.32
N LEU A 44 12.68 15.99 2.85
CA LEU A 44 11.67 15.20 3.58
C LEU A 44 11.02 16.01 4.72
N LYS A 45 11.82 16.79 5.46
CA LYS A 45 11.33 17.69 6.53
C LYS A 45 10.31 18.71 6.01
N VAL A 46 10.59 19.32 4.85
CA VAL A 46 9.69 20.31 4.24
C VAL A 46 8.43 19.63 3.69
N ALA A 47 8.59 18.49 3.01
CA ALA A 47 7.46 17.71 2.51
C ALA A 47 6.53 17.26 3.64
N ALA A 48 7.06 16.69 4.72
CA ALA A 48 6.30 16.26 5.89
C ALA A 48 5.50 17.42 6.51
N ARG A 49 6.13 18.60 6.67
CA ARG A 49 5.45 19.80 7.18
C ARG A 49 4.30 20.25 6.27
N ILE A 50 4.51 20.27 4.95
CA ILE A 50 3.46 20.67 3.99
C ILE A 50 2.30 19.67 4.03
N ILE A 51 2.59 18.38 4.11
CA ILE A 51 1.58 17.32 4.16
C ILE A 51 0.80 17.36 5.48
N ALA A 52 1.47 17.58 6.61
CA ALA A 52 0.82 17.79 7.91
C ALA A 52 -0.15 18.98 7.88
N ALA A 53 0.19 20.08 7.18
CA ALA A 53 -0.70 21.24 7.02
C ALA A 53 -1.99 20.93 6.22
N THR A 54 -2.04 19.80 5.52
CA THR A 54 -3.26 19.28 4.87
C THR A 54 -4.05 18.30 5.76
N GLY A 55 -3.56 17.98 6.97
CA GLY A 55 -4.15 16.98 7.84
C GLY A 55 -3.83 15.53 7.43
N HIS A 56 -2.73 15.33 6.69
CA HIS A 56 -2.23 14.01 6.32
C HIS A 56 -0.85 13.79 6.95
N ASP A 57 -0.45 12.54 7.09
CA ASP A 57 0.88 12.15 7.57
C ASP A 57 1.69 11.43 6.48
N LEU A 58 3.00 11.65 6.46
CA LEU A 58 3.93 10.84 5.68
C LEU A 58 4.38 9.65 6.51
N ASN A 59 3.85 8.47 6.18
CA ASN A 59 4.21 7.22 6.83
C ASN A 59 5.00 6.32 5.88
N LEU A 60 6.01 5.63 6.43
CA LEU A 60 6.66 4.52 5.75
C LEU A 60 5.72 3.31 5.79
N ARG A 61 5.42 2.72 4.63
CA ARG A 61 4.70 1.45 4.54
C ARG A 61 5.61 0.40 3.93
N VAL A 62 5.59 -0.80 4.49
CA VAL A 62 6.27 -1.95 3.87
C VAL A 62 5.49 -2.33 2.62
N HIS A 63 6.19 -2.54 1.51
CA HIS A 63 5.58 -3.03 0.29
C HIS A 63 5.26 -4.52 0.43
N ILE A 64 4.05 -4.89 0.02
CA ILE A 64 3.62 -6.29 -0.03
C ILE A 64 4.11 -6.85 -1.36
N ASP A 65 5.04 -7.79 -1.28
CA ASP A 65 5.49 -8.58 -2.42
C ASP A 65 4.61 -9.81 -2.56
N TRP A 66 4.34 -10.17 -3.82
CA TRP A 66 3.45 -11.27 -4.17
C TRP A 66 4.19 -12.30 -5.00
N VAL A 67 3.95 -13.57 -4.69
CA VAL A 67 4.48 -14.71 -5.44
C VAL A 67 3.31 -15.50 -6.03
N GLU A 68 3.33 -15.74 -7.34
CA GLU A 68 2.39 -16.64 -8.01
C GLU A 68 2.89 -18.07 -7.88
N HIS A 69 2.03 -18.97 -7.45
CA HIS A 69 2.32 -20.39 -7.29
C HIS A 69 1.53 -21.20 -8.31
N HIS A 70 2.18 -22.22 -8.91
CA HIS A 70 1.59 -23.14 -9.88
C HIS A 70 1.74 -24.60 -9.42
N PRO A 71 1.01 -25.04 -8.38
CA PRO A 71 1.11 -26.40 -7.89
C PRO A 71 0.36 -27.37 -8.80
N THR A 72 0.79 -28.62 -8.83
CA THR A 72 0.08 -29.68 -9.56
C THR A 72 -1.26 -29.98 -8.89
N GLY A 73 -2.33 -30.09 -9.68
CA GLY A 73 -3.64 -30.54 -9.21
C GLY A 73 -4.54 -29.45 -8.60
N ILE A 74 -4.05 -28.22 -8.43
CA ILE A 74 -4.88 -27.08 -8.01
C ILE A 74 -4.65 -25.87 -8.91
N VAL A 75 -5.61 -24.94 -8.92
CA VAL A 75 -5.50 -23.68 -9.68
C VAL A 75 -4.37 -22.83 -9.12
N ARG A 76 -3.70 -22.07 -10.00
CA ARG A 76 -2.69 -21.09 -9.59
C ARG A 76 -3.27 -20.10 -8.58
N PHE A 77 -2.45 -19.70 -7.62
CA PHE A 77 -2.84 -18.76 -6.57
C PHE A 77 -1.68 -17.84 -6.21
N TRP A 78 -1.97 -16.79 -5.45
CA TRP A 78 -1.00 -15.81 -5.00
C TRP A 78 -0.77 -15.91 -3.50
N ALA A 79 0.47 -15.75 -3.06
CA ALA A 79 0.83 -15.67 -1.65
C ALA A 79 1.63 -14.38 -1.38
N PRO A 80 1.31 -13.66 -0.30
CA PRO A 80 2.03 -12.45 0.08
C PRO A 80 3.26 -12.77 0.96
N ASN A 81 4.24 -11.87 1.01
CA ASN A 81 5.34 -11.95 1.98
C ASN A 81 4.94 -11.54 3.40
N ILE A 82 3.96 -10.64 3.55
CA ILE A 82 3.43 -10.13 4.82
C ILE A 82 1.92 -9.92 4.76
N LEU A 83 1.27 -9.91 5.93
CA LEU A 83 -0.12 -9.46 6.03
C LEU A 83 -0.21 -7.93 6.14
N TRP A 84 -1.37 -7.39 5.81
CA TRP A 84 -1.67 -5.96 5.79
C TRP A 84 -2.97 -5.66 6.53
N SER A 85 -3.19 -4.38 6.83
CA SER A 85 -4.45 -3.91 7.41
C SER A 85 -5.33 -3.28 6.34
N VAL A 86 -6.63 -3.49 6.48
CA VAL A 86 -7.67 -2.87 5.64
C VAL A 86 -8.56 -2.00 6.53
N GLU A 87 -9.01 -0.87 6.01
CA GLU A 87 -9.90 0.02 6.75
C GLU A 87 -11.23 -0.69 7.07
N PRO A 88 -11.81 -0.50 8.28
CA PRO A 88 -13.05 -1.15 8.69
C PRO A 88 -14.19 -1.16 7.65
N PRO A 89 -14.54 -0.03 6.99
CA PRO A 89 -15.63 -0.06 6.00
C PRO A 89 -15.36 -1.01 4.82
N ASP A 90 -14.09 -1.24 4.46
CA ASP A 90 -13.74 -2.11 3.35
C ASP A 90 -13.68 -3.58 3.78
N CYS A 91 -13.12 -3.89 4.96
CA CYS A 91 -13.01 -5.29 5.42
C CYS A 91 -14.32 -5.89 5.93
N PHE A 92 -15.35 -5.07 6.13
CA PHE A 92 -16.73 -5.47 6.51
C PHE A 92 -17.77 -5.20 5.40
N ALA A 93 -17.32 -4.91 4.17
CA ALA A 93 -18.21 -4.66 3.04
C ALA A 93 -18.96 -5.92 2.56
N THR A 94 -20.11 -5.76 1.89
CA THR A 94 -20.74 -6.87 1.17
C THR A 94 -20.07 -7.08 -0.19
N LEU A 95 -19.53 -8.27 -0.44
CA LEU A 95 -18.81 -8.59 -1.68
C LEU A 95 -19.68 -9.45 -2.61
N ALA A 96 -19.98 -8.94 -3.79
CA ALA A 96 -20.54 -9.74 -4.86
C ALA A 96 -19.38 -10.46 -5.58
N ILE A 97 -19.14 -11.74 -5.29
CA ILE A 97 -18.10 -12.56 -5.93
C ILE A 97 -18.60 -13.99 -6.22
N PRO A 98 -18.04 -14.69 -7.23
CA PRO A 98 -18.41 -16.06 -7.51
C PRO A 98 -18.04 -17.02 -6.37
N ASP A 99 -18.93 -17.95 -6.05
CA ASP A 99 -18.61 -19.11 -5.21
C ASP A 99 -17.98 -20.21 -6.08
N PHE A 100 -16.66 -20.20 -6.18
CA PHE A 100 -15.89 -21.17 -6.94
C PHE A 100 -15.76 -22.53 -6.25
N ILE A 101 -16.04 -22.61 -4.95
CA ILE A 101 -15.88 -23.81 -4.15
C ILE A 101 -17.14 -24.67 -4.26
N ARG A 102 -18.31 -24.07 -4.01
CA ARG A 102 -19.61 -24.78 -4.12
C ARG A 102 -20.20 -24.70 -5.52
N ASN A 103 -19.61 -23.89 -6.40
CA ASN A 103 -20.03 -23.69 -7.78
C ASN A 103 -21.49 -23.21 -7.91
N THR A 104 -21.93 -22.34 -6.99
CA THR A 104 -23.30 -21.79 -6.97
C THR A 104 -23.45 -20.50 -7.78
N GLY A 105 -22.41 -20.11 -8.54
CA GLY A 105 -22.41 -18.88 -9.33
C GLY A 105 -22.07 -17.64 -8.50
N MET A 106 -22.58 -16.48 -8.93
CA MET A 106 -22.37 -15.21 -8.23
C MET A 106 -23.16 -15.17 -6.92
N ARG A 107 -22.51 -14.76 -5.83
CA ARG A 107 -23.13 -14.65 -4.51
C ARG A 107 -22.66 -13.37 -3.83
N ASP A 108 -23.54 -12.78 -3.03
CA ASP A 108 -23.20 -11.71 -2.10
C ASP A 108 -22.72 -12.34 -0.78
N TRP A 109 -21.56 -11.88 -0.33
CA TRP A 109 -20.92 -12.31 0.91
C TRP A 109 -20.88 -11.11 1.87
N ASP A 110 -21.62 -11.19 2.97
CA ASP A 110 -21.55 -10.19 4.02
C ASP A 110 -20.29 -10.39 4.88
N MET A 111 -19.28 -9.53 4.69
CA MET A 111 -18.02 -9.64 5.42
C MET A 111 -18.15 -9.25 6.90
N SER A 112 -19.29 -8.68 7.32
CA SER A 112 -19.62 -8.46 8.74
C SER A 112 -19.98 -9.76 9.46
N ASP A 113 -20.53 -10.74 8.73
CA ASP A 113 -20.76 -12.07 9.27
C ASP A 113 -19.47 -12.90 9.22
N ARG A 114 -19.11 -13.52 10.35
CA ARG A 114 -17.83 -14.24 10.48
C ARG A 114 -17.77 -15.47 9.59
N GLU A 115 -18.88 -16.19 9.43
CA GLU A 115 -18.94 -17.42 8.63
C GLU A 115 -18.94 -17.10 7.14
N GLU A 116 -19.64 -16.05 6.72
CA GLU A 116 -19.58 -15.58 5.34
C GLU A 116 -18.21 -14.99 5.01
N ARG A 117 -17.60 -14.21 5.91
CA ARG A 117 -16.24 -13.69 5.73
C ARG A 117 -15.22 -14.82 5.55
N LYS A 118 -15.33 -15.89 6.34
CA LYS A 118 -14.48 -17.08 6.20
C LYS A 118 -14.59 -17.66 4.79
N GLY A 119 -15.80 -17.90 4.31
CA GLY A 119 -16.02 -18.42 2.97
C GLY A 119 -15.52 -17.47 1.86
N ALA A 120 -15.70 -16.15 2.02
CA ALA A 120 -15.17 -15.17 1.08
C ALA A 120 -13.63 -15.17 1.03
N TYR A 121 -12.96 -15.30 2.19
CA TYR A 121 -11.50 -15.44 2.25
C TYR A 121 -11.01 -16.70 1.56
N GLU A 122 -11.72 -17.83 1.67
CA GLU A 122 -11.38 -19.05 0.92
C GLU A 122 -11.44 -18.82 -0.59
N GLN A 123 -12.45 -18.10 -1.11
CA GLN A 123 -12.52 -17.76 -2.53
C GLN A 123 -11.34 -16.88 -2.96
N LEU A 124 -11.06 -15.82 -2.18
CA LEU A 124 -10.02 -14.84 -2.48
C LEU A 124 -8.61 -15.45 -2.41
N ILE A 125 -8.33 -16.27 -1.41
CA ILE A 125 -7.00 -16.90 -1.27
C ILE A 125 -6.78 -17.95 -2.36
N ARG A 126 -7.82 -18.72 -2.72
CA ARG A 126 -7.68 -19.79 -3.72
C ARG A 126 -7.62 -19.26 -5.16
N ARG A 127 -8.30 -18.15 -5.47
CA ARG A 127 -8.47 -17.68 -6.87
C ARG A 127 -8.43 -16.17 -7.07
N GLY A 128 -8.39 -15.38 -6.01
CA GLY A 128 -8.37 -13.92 -6.08
C GLY A 128 -7.04 -13.37 -6.60
N LEU A 129 -7.11 -12.17 -7.18
CA LEU A 129 -5.95 -11.39 -7.55
C LEU A 129 -5.39 -10.61 -6.36
N PRO A 130 -4.08 -10.29 -6.33
CA PRO A 130 -3.47 -9.45 -5.31
C PRO A 130 -4.24 -8.17 -4.98
N GLN A 131 -4.72 -7.46 -6.01
CA GLN A 131 -5.44 -6.19 -5.81
C GLN A 131 -6.81 -6.39 -5.13
N GLN A 132 -7.45 -7.54 -5.34
CA GLN A 132 -8.71 -7.88 -4.68
C GLN A 132 -8.46 -8.23 -3.21
N MET A 133 -7.43 -9.05 -2.94
CA MET A 133 -7.05 -9.41 -1.58
C MET A 133 -6.63 -8.18 -0.77
N ILE A 134 -5.77 -7.32 -1.31
CA ILE A 134 -5.32 -6.07 -0.64
C ILE A 134 -6.51 -5.20 -0.24
N ARG A 135 -7.56 -5.18 -1.05
CA ARG A 135 -8.70 -4.30 -0.83
C ARG A 135 -9.69 -4.83 0.21
N TRP A 136 -9.90 -6.14 0.28
CA TRP A 136 -11.04 -6.71 1.00
C TRP A 136 -10.67 -7.63 2.17
N MET A 137 -9.41 -8.04 2.29
CA MET A 137 -8.98 -8.98 3.32
C MET A 137 -8.06 -8.30 4.33
N ASP A 138 -8.47 -8.26 5.60
CA ASP A 138 -7.66 -7.74 6.69
C ASP A 138 -6.82 -8.85 7.32
N GLY A 139 -5.54 -8.56 7.57
CA GLY A 139 -4.59 -9.51 8.13
C GLY A 139 -4.94 -10.00 9.53
N ALA A 140 -5.44 -9.13 10.41
CA ALA A 140 -5.81 -9.52 11.77
C ALA A 140 -7.06 -10.39 11.77
N LEU A 141 -8.06 -10.04 10.96
CA LEU A 141 -9.27 -10.86 10.78
C LEU A 141 -8.97 -12.19 10.09
N LEU A 142 -8.02 -12.23 9.16
CA LEU A 142 -7.55 -13.47 8.56
C LEU A 142 -6.88 -14.37 9.59
N VAL A 143 -6.03 -13.82 10.46
CA VAL A 143 -5.35 -14.58 11.52
C VAL A 143 -6.34 -15.21 12.49
N ASP A 144 -7.43 -14.51 12.81
CA ASP A 144 -8.53 -14.98 13.67
C ASP A 144 -9.19 -16.25 13.10
N VAL A 145 -9.50 -16.26 11.80
CA VAL A 145 -10.22 -17.38 11.15
C VAL A 145 -9.28 -18.41 10.52
N TRP A 146 -7.97 -18.17 10.49
CA TRP A 146 -7.01 -18.93 9.66
C TRP A 146 -7.09 -20.44 9.85
N ASP A 147 -7.19 -20.91 11.10
CA ASP A 147 -7.18 -22.35 11.39
C ASP A 147 -8.46 -23.04 10.92
N GLU A 148 -9.57 -22.30 10.81
CA GLU A 148 -10.89 -22.78 10.38
C GLU A 148 -11.10 -22.77 8.86
N LEU A 149 -10.24 -22.08 8.10
CA LEU A 149 -10.37 -22.02 6.65
C LEU A 149 -10.12 -23.40 6.02
N ASP A 150 -11.03 -23.85 5.17
CA ASP A 150 -10.73 -24.97 4.29
C ASP A 150 -9.78 -24.46 3.19
N LEU A 151 -8.51 -24.87 3.21
CA LEU A 151 -7.51 -24.48 2.22
C LEU A 151 -6.63 -25.69 1.86
N PRO A 152 -6.31 -25.92 0.58
CA PRO A 152 -5.38 -26.98 0.16
C PRO A 152 -4.00 -26.81 0.81
N ASP A 153 -3.31 -27.94 1.07
CA ASP A 153 -1.98 -27.94 1.68
C ASP A 153 -0.94 -27.04 0.98
N PRO A 154 -0.88 -26.98 -0.38
CA PRO A 154 0.06 -26.08 -1.05
C PRO A 154 -0.20 -24.60 -0.72
N VAL A 155 -1.47 -24.23 -0.53
CA VAL A 155 -1.87 -22.87 -0.15
C VAL A 155 -1.48 -22.60 1.30
N ARG A 156 -1.82 -23.52 2.23
CA ARG A 156 -1.43 -23.41 3.65
C ARG A 156 0.08 -23.28 3.81
N GLN A 157 0.86 -24.03 3.03
CA GLN A 157 2.32 -23.99 3.06
C GLN A 157 2.88 -22.67 2.53
N ALA A 158 2.33 -22.14 1.43
CA ALA A 158 2.77 -20.86 0.87
C ALA A 158 2.46 -19.67 1.80
N TRP A 159 1.30 -19.71 2.46
CA TRP A 159 0.85 -18.67 3.40
C TRP A 159 1.37 -18.86 4.83
N LYS A 160 2.10 -19.94 5.11
CA LYS A 160 2.59 -20.28 6.45
C LYS A 160 3.36 -19.15 7.12
N TRP A 161 4.27 -18.51 6.39
CA TRP A 161 5.16 -17.49 6.92
C TRP A 161 4.47 -16.17 7.27
N PRO A 162 3.67 -15.53 6.39
CA PRO A 162 2.97 -14.30 6.76
C PRO A 162 2.02 -14.50 7.95
N ILE A 163 1.36 -15.66 8.05
CA ILE A 163 0.49 -16.00 9.18
C ILE A 163 1.30 -16.20 10.47
N ARG A 164 2.39 -16.97 10.40
CA ARG A 164 3.27 -17.18 11.56
C ARG A 164 3.81 -15.86 12.08
N LEU A 165 4.29 -14.99 11.19
CA LEU A 165 4.84 -13.70 11.54
C LEU A 165 3.79 -12.81 12.24
N ALA A 166 2.55 -12.80 11.74
CA ALA A 166 1.48 -12.05 12.36
C ALA A 166 1.04 -12.59 13.74
N ARG A 167 1.28 -13.88 14.01
CA ARG A 167 1.01 -14.53 15.30
C ARG A 167 2.18 -14.43 16.29
N GLU A 168 3.32 -13.84 15.90
CA GLU A 168 4.46 -13.74 16.80
C GLU A 168 4.09 -12.87 18.03
N PRO A 169 4.25 -13.40 19.25
CA PRO A 169 3.81 -12.69 20.44
C PRO A 169 4.71 -11.47 20.66
N LEU A 170 4.11 -10.29 20.56
CA LEU A 170 4.68 -9.08 21.11
C LEU A 170 4.29 -9.00 22.59
N ARG A 171 5.23 -8.64 23.46
CA ARG A 171 4.94 -8.29 24.86
C ARG A 171 5.13 -6.78 25.05
N PRO A 172 4.28 -5.95 24.41
CA PRO A 172 4.39 -4.51 24.59
C PRO A 172 4.04 -4.16 26.04
N ASN A 173 4.71 -3.16 26.59
CA ASN A 173 4.26 -2.57 27.85
C ASN A 173 3.03 -1.68 27.55
N PRO A 174 1.81 -2.04 27.99
CA PRO A 174 0.59 -1.31 27.62
C PRO A 174 0.52 0.10 28.21
N LEU A 175 1.38 0.42 29.18
CA LEU A 175 1.46 1.74 29.82
C LEU A 175 2.64 2.57 29.28
N SER A 176 3.44 2.01 28.37
CA SER A 176 4.53 2.72 27.71
C SER A 176 4.03 3.30 26.38
N PHE A 177 3.92 4.62 26.32
CA PHE A 177 3.61 5.36 25.08
C PHE A 177 4.87 5.68 24.24
N GLY A 178 6.04 5.15 24.64
CA GLY A 178 7.27 5.25 23.86
C GLY A 178 7.22 4.37 22.60
N LYS A 179 7.97 4.77 21.55
CA LYS A 179 8.07 3.98 20.31
C LYS A 179 8.71 2.62 20.61
N ASP A 180 7.90 1.56 20.59
CA ASP A 180 8.40 0.20 20.57
C ASP A 180 9.07 -0.06 19.20
N PRO A 181 10.41 -0.18 19.11
CA PRO A 181 11.12 -0.19 17.83
C PRO A 181 10.91 -1.47 17.01
N GLU A 182 10.36 -2.53 17.62
CA GLU A 182 10.40 -3.87 17.04
C GLU A 182 9.29 -4.19 16.03
N LEU A 183 8.24 -3.36 15.94
CA LEU A 183 6.99 -3.72 15.23
C LEU A 183 7.17 -3.97 13.71
N THR A 184 8.20 -3.42 13.07
CA THR A 184 8.35 -3.45 11.60
C THR A 184 9.55 -4.27 11.09
N SER A 185 10.30 -4.92 11.99
CA SER A 185 11.64 -5.44 11.69
C SER A 185 11.71 -6.82 11.02
N ARG A 186 10.57 -7.51 10.82
CA ARG A 186 10.57 -8.96 10.53
C ARG A 186 10.08 -9.37 9.14
N ALA A 187 9.80 -8.42 8.25
CA ALA A 187 9.40 -8.71 6.86
C ALA A 187 10.63 -9.03 5.99
N TRP A 188 10.57 -10.09 5.16
CA TRP A 188 11.55 -10.29 4.10
C TRP A 188 11.29 -9.33 2.94
N ILE A 189 12.32 -8.58 2.53
CA ILE A 189 12.29 -7.63 1.43
C ILE A 189 12.88 -8.32 0.20
N ARG A 190 12.18 -8.32 -0.94
CA ARG A 190 12.76 -8.77 -2.22
C ARG A 190 14.07 -8.03 -2.49
N GLY A 191 15.09 -8.73 -3.01
CA GLY A 191 16.38 -8.12 -3.34
C GLY A 191 16.20 -6.82 -4.15
N TYR A 192 16.83 -5.73 -3.70
CA TYR A 192 16.70 -4.41 -4.31
C TYR A 192 17.11 -4.44 -5.79
N GLU A 193 16.14 -4.23 -6.68
CA GLU A 193 16.41 -3.96 -8.10
C GLU A 193 16.62 -2.44 -8.23
N PRO A 194 17.81 -1.97 -8.65
CA PRO A 194 18.11 -0.55 -8.68
C PRO A 194 17.16 0.19 -9.62
N LEU A 195 16.64 1.33 -9.14
CA LEU A 195 15.88 2.24 -10.00
C LEU A 195 16.71 2.59 -11.24
N PRO A 196 16.10 2.69 -12.44
CA PRO A 196 16.80 3.19 -13.61
C PRO A 196 17.38 4.58 -13.28
N PRO A 197 18.61 4.87 -13.73
CA PRO A 197 19.23 6.17 -13.46
C PRO A 197 18.30 7.29 -13.92
N PRO A 198 18.25 8.42 -13.19
CA PRO A 198 17.42 9.54 -13.58
C PRO A 198 17.79 9.98 -15.02
N PRO A 199 16.82 10.42 -15.83
CA PRO A 199 17.12 10.93 -17.16
C PRO A 199 18.17 12.04 -17.05
N PRO A 200 19.13 12.12 -18.00
CA PRO A 200 20.13 13.17 -17.97
C PRO A 200 19.45 14.55 -17.90
N PRO A 201 20.04 15.49 -17.15
CA PRO A 201 19.48 16.84 -17.08
C PRO A 201 19.27 17.38 -18.50
N PRO A 202 18.16 18.10 -18.77
CA PRO A 202 17.94 18.68 -20.07
C PRO A 202 19.17 19.54 -20.42
N PRO A 203 19.62 19.53 -21.69
CA PRO A 203 20.75 20.33 -22.10
C PRO A 203 20.48 21.79 -21.71
N PRO A 204 21.51 22.53 -21.26
CA PRO A 204 21.35 23.93 -20.89
C PRO A 204 20.67 24.65 -22.06
N ARG A 205 19.50 25.25 -21.81
CA ARG A 205 18.83 26.09 -22.81
C ARG A 205 19.83 27.16 -23.21
N ARG A 206 20.26 27.16 -24.47
CA ARG A 206 21.03 28.27 -25.05
C ARG A 206 20.22 29.53 -24.79
N THR A 207 20.72 30.38 -23.91
CA THR A 207 20.22 31.75 -23.81
C THR A 207 20.52 32.45 -25.14
N ARG A 208 19.72 33.43 -25.53
CA ARG A 208 19.91 34.24 -26.76
C ARG A 208 21.31 34.90 -26.85
N PHE A 209 22.10 34.83 -25.78
CA PHE A 209 23.44 35.37 -25.62
C PHE A 209 24.57 34.30 -25.54
N ASP A 210 24.36 33.04 -25.94
CA ASP A 210 25.47 32.06 -26.00
C ASP A 210 26.41 32.40 -27.19
N PRO A 211 27.68 32.80 -26.95
CA PRO A 211 28.59 33.28 -27.99
C PRO A 211 29.24 32.15 -28.81
N ARG A 212 28.94 30.88 -28.53
CA ARG A 212 29.54 29.74 -29.25
C ARG A 212 28.84 29.48 -30.60
N PRO A 213 29.59 29.31 -31.70
CA PRO A 213 29.00 29.02 -33.00
C PRO A 213 28.23 27.68 -32.97
N PRO A 214 27.16 27.53 -33.78
CA PRO A 214 26.47 26.25 -33.93
C PRO A 214 27.39 25.22 -34.61
N PRO A 215 27.17 23.91 -34.34
CA PRO A 215 27.89 22.83 -35.03
C PRO A 215 27.54 22.78 -36.52
#